data_AF-A0A397DF98-F1
#
_entry.id   AF-A0A397DF98-F1
#
_cell.length_a   1.000
_cell.length_b   1.000
_cell.length_c   1.000
_cell.angle_alpha   90.00
_cell.angle_beta   90.00
_cell.angle_gamma   90.00
#
_symmetry.space_group_name_H-M   'P 1'
#
loop_
_entity.id
_entity.type
_entity.pdbx_description
1 polymer ?
#
loop_
_entity_poly.entity_id
_entity_poly.type
_entity_poly.pdbx_seq_one_letter_code
_entity_poly.pdbx_strand_id
1 'polypeptide(L)'
;GDIVIAEKIIDAKVGSILDLNEVLLIGSPNETIIGRPFVTGAVVQARVEEQTLDKKIDIFKKKRRKNYRRWNGFRREVTVLRVTNVLPGDL
;
A
#
# COMPACT_ATOMS: atom_id res chain seq x y z
N GLY A 1 13.07 -6.81 3.81
CA GLY A 1 12.98 -5.55 3.07
C GLY A 1 12.16 -4.56 3.87
N ASP A 2 11.73 -3.51 3.18
CA ASP A 2 11.01 -2.38 3.76
C ASP A 2 9.56 -2.72 4.11
N ILE A 3 8.98 -1.91 4.99
CA ILE A 3 7.58 -2.00 5.41
C ILE A 3 6.80 -0.90 4.69
N VAL A 4 5.70 -1.28 4.05
CA VAL A 4 4.83 -0.38 3.29
C VAL A 4 3.39 -0.57 3.77
N ILE A 5 2.68 0.54 3.94
CA ILE A 5 1.27 0.56 4.34
C ILE A 5 0.43 0.80 3.09
N ALA A 6 -0.43 -0.16 2.76
CA ALA A 6 -1.35 -0.08 1.63
C ALA A 6 -2.81 0.10 2.09
N GLU A 7 -3.70 0.32 1.12
CA GLU A 7 -5.15 0.17 1.32
C GLU A 7 -5.50 -1.25 1.81
N LYS A 8 -6.73 -1.41 2.32
CA LYS A 8 -7.22 -2.73 2.71
C LYS A 8 -7.27 -3.66 1.49
N ILE A 9 -6.47 -4.73 1.52
CA ILE A 9 -6.54 -5.80 0.51
C ILE A 9 -7.55 -6.83 0.98
N ILE A 10 -8.61 -7.01 0.19
CA ILE A 10 -9.67 -7.99 0.43
C ILE A 10 -9.08 -9.40 0.22
N ASP A 11 -9.45 -10.36 1.07
CA ASP A 11 -9.00 -11.77 1.05
C ASP A 11 -7.51 -12.05 1.33
N ALA A 12 -6.70 -11.03 1.61
CA ALA A 12 -5.32 -11.21 2.04
C ALA A 12 -5.24 -11.67 3.52
N LYS A 13 -4.84 -12.92 3.77
CA LYS A 13 -4.65 -13.43 5.13
C LYS A 13 -3.32 -12.95 5.71
N VAL A 14 -3.28 -12.70 7.02
CA VAL A 14 -2.03 -12.41 7.73
C VAL A 14 -1.05 -13.59 7.56
N GLY A 15 0.19 -13.28 7.22
CA GLY A 15 1.24 -14.25 6.91
C GLY A 15 1.28 -14.76 5.47
N SER A 16 0.26 -14.46 4.66
CA SER A 16 0.27 -14.82 3.23
C SER A 16 1.30 -14.00 2.44
N ILE A 17 1.77 -14.58 1.34
CA ILE A 17 2.64 -13.93 0.37
C ILE A 17 1.73 -13.45 -0.78
N LEU A 18 1.89 -12.18 -1.15
CA LEU A 18 1.22 -11.51 -2.25
C LEU A 18 2.24 -11.22 -3.34
N ASP A 19 1.92 -11.60 -4.56
CA ASP A 19 2.68 -11.28 -5.76
C ASP A 19 2.08 -10.02 -6.39
N LEU A 20 2.87 -8.94 -6.42
CA LEU A 20 2.52 -7.66 -7.02
C LEU A 20 3.13 -7.61 -8.43
N ASN A 21 2.29 -7.80 -9.44
CA ASN A 21 2.70 -7.93 -10.84
C ASN A 21 2.79 -6.58 -11.57
N GLU A 22 2.18 -5.53 -11.01
CA GLU A 22 2.15 -4.20 -11.62
C GLU A 22 3.40 -3.40 -11.24
N VAL A 23 4.50 -3.66 -11.94
CA VAL A 23 5.78 -3.00 -11.71
C VAL A 23 6.06 -1.99 -12.82
N LEU A 24 6.27 -0.72 -12.46
CA LEU A 24 6.51 0.36 -13.42
C LEU A 24 7.99 0.52 -13.80
N LEU A 25 8.89 0.30 -12.84
CA LEU A 25 10.32 0.55 -13.01
C LEU A 25 11.12 -0.34 -12.07
N ILE A 26 12.24 -0.89 -12.56
CA ILE A 26 13.22 -1.64 -11.76
C ILE A 26 14.58 -0.97 -11.93
N GLY A 27 15.18 -0.60 -10.81
CA GLY A 27 16.53 -0.04 -10.75
C GLY A 27 17.52 -1.03 -10.17
N SER A 28 18.61 -1.27 -10.90
CA SER A 28 19.81 -1.95 -10.43
C SER A 28 21.00 -0.97 -10.51
N PRO A 29 22.14 -1.24 -9.85
CA PRO A 29 23.27 -0.31 -9.84
C PRO A 29 23.80 0.05 -11.24
N ASN A 30 23.64 -0.85 -12.22
CA ASN A 30 24.17 -0.69 -13.57
C ASN A 30 23.10 -0.37 -14.63
N GLU A 31 21.83 -0.64 -14.34
CA GLU A 31 20.76 -0.60 -15.33
C GLU A 31 19.43 -0.19 -14.69
N THR A 32 18.62 0.57 -15.44
CA THR A 32 17.26 0.93 -15.05
C THR A 32 16.31 0.52 -16.15
N ILE A 33 15.42 -0.41 -15.84
CA ILE A 33 14.39 -0.90 -16.77
C ILE A 33 13.12 -0.09 -16.53
N ILE A 34 12.65 0.60 -17.57
CA ILE A 34 11.46 1.44 -17.51
C ILE A 34 10.33 0.75 -18.27
N GLY A 35 9.24 0.43 -17.56
CA GLY A 35 8.04 -0.16 -18.13
C GLY A 35 7.26 0.82 -19.01
N ARG A 36 6.64 0.31 -20.08
CA ARG A 36 5.75 1.05 -20.97
C ARG A 36 4.56 0.17 -21.37
N PRO A 37 3.50 0.03 -20.54
CA PRO A 37 3.22 0.69 -19.25
C PRO A 37 3.83 0.00 -18.02
N PHE A 38 4.06 -1.30 -18.06
CA PHE A 38 4.67 -2.09 -16.97
C PHE A 38 5.91 -2.83 -17.48
N VAL A 39 6.76 -3.29 -16.57
CA VAL A 39 7.89 -4.18 -16.87
C VAL A 39 7.36 -5.60 -17.01
N THR A 40 7.56 -6.22 -18.18
CA THR A 40 7.08 -7.58 -18.46
C THR A 40 7.78 -8.61 -17.58
N GLY A 41 7.01 -9.53 -16.99
CA GLY A 41 7.54 -10.61 -16.16
C GLY A 41 8.06 -10.19 -14.78
N ALA A 42 8.05 -8.91 -14.45
CA ALA A 42 8.48 -8.42 -13.16
C ALA A 42 7.45 -8.72 -12.06
N VAL A 43 7.91 -9.22 -10.91
CA VAL A 43 7.05 -9.53 -9.77
C VAL A 43 7.70 -9.07 -8.47
N VAL A 44 6.97 -8.29 -7.67
CA VAL A 44 7.37 -7.95 -6.31
C VAL A 44 6.63 -8.84 -5.34
N GLN A 45 7.36 -9.66 -4.59
CA GLN A 45 6.78 -10.50 -3.54
C GLN A 45 6.78 -9.75 -2.21
N ALA A 46 5.61 -9.66 -1.60
CA ALA A 46 5.42 -9.03 -0.30
C ALA A 46 4.64 -9.95 0.65
N ARG A 47 5.02 -9.96 1.93
CA ARG A 47 4.30 -10.67 2.97
C ARG A 47 3.32 -9.73 3.68
N VAL A 48 2.12 -10.21 3.94
CA VAL A 48 1.14 -9.51 4.79
C VAL A 48 1.53 -9.69 6.26
N GLU A 49 1.96 -8.61 6.92
CA GLU A 49 2.33 -8.67 8.34
C GLU A 49 1.11 -8.51 9.24
N GLU A 50 0.25 -7.54 8.94
CA GLU A 50 -0.96 -7.28 9.71
C GLU A 50 -2.03 -6.57 8.88
N GLN A 51 -3.27 -6.71 9.33
CA GLN A 51 -4.41 -5.93 8.86
C GLN A 51 -4.99 -5.18 10.05
N THR A 52 -4.87 -3.86 10.02
CA THR A 52 -5.14 -3.02 11.19
C THR A 52 -5.88 -1.73 10.80
N LEU A 53 -6.19 -0.93 11.80
CA LEU A 53 -6.76 0.40 11.63
C LEU A 53 -5.65 1.46 11.76
N ASP A 54 -5.60 2.36 10.80
CA ASP A 54 -4.71 3.51 10.82
C ASP A 54 -5.06 4.47 11.97
N LYS A 55 -4.19 5.46 12.18
CA LYS A 55 -4.38 6.52 13.16
C LYS A 55 -5.72 7.21 12.93
N LYS A 56 -6.40 7.51 14.04
CA LYS A 56 -7.67 8.26 14.02
C LYS A 56 -7.46 9.63 13.40
N ILE A 57 -8.24 9.92 12.35
CA ILE A 57 -8.41 11.23 11.76
C ILE A 57 -9.65 11.87 12.40
N ASP A 58 -9.48 13.01 13.05
CA ASP A 58 -10.58 13.76 13.63
C ASP A 58 -11.16 14.74 12.59
N ILE A 59 -12.41 14.49 12.21
CA ILE A 59 -13.17 15.31 11.26
C ILE A 59 -14.06 16.25 12.06
N PHE A 60 -13.63 17.51 12.17
CA PHE A 60 -14.40 18.56 12.82
C PHE A 60 -15.09 19.47 11.80
N LYS A 61 -16.40 19.65 11.93
CA LYS A 61 -17.20 20.56 11.10
C LYS A 61 -17.90 21.58 11.99
N LYS A 62 -17.72 22.87 11.71
CA LYS A 62 -18.37 23.97 12.43
C LYS A 62 -18.89 25.03 11.47
N LYS A 63 -20.11 25.53 11.68
CA LYS A 63 -20.66 26.71 10.97
C LYS A 63 -20.88 27.85 11.97
N ARG A 64 -20.37 29.04 11.65
CA ARG A 64 -20.45 30.23 12.50
C ARG A 64 -21.93 30.65 12.71
N ARG A 65 -22.30 30.97 13.95
CA ARG A 65 -23.64 31.48 14.35
C ARG A 65 -24.84 30.59 13.96
N LYS A 66 -24.60 29.32 13.59
CA LYS A 66 -25.67 28.35 13.25
C LYS A 66 -25.85 27.25 14.30
N ASN A 67 -25.18 27.37 15.46
CA ASN A 67 -25.09 26.33 16.49
C ASN A 67 -24.73 24.93 15.92
N TYR A 68 -24.05 24.90 14.76
CA TYR A 68 -23.68 23.66 14.09
C TYR A 68 -22.22 23.34 14.41
N ARG A 69 -22.04 22.24 15.14
CA ARG A 69 -20.77 21.65 15.55
C ARG A 69 -20.92 20.13 15.42
N ARG A 70 -20.06 19.50 14.64
CA ARG A 70 -19.96 18.03 14.53
C ARG A 70 -18.51 17.63 14.70
N TRP A 71 -18.29 16.59 15.50
CA TRP A 71 -17.00 15.96 15.68
C TRP A 71 -17.17 14.49 15.37
N ASN A 72 -16.43 14.00 14.38
CA ASN A 72 -16.48 12.59 13.98
C ASN A 72 -15.06 12.06 13.89
N GLY A 73 -14.87 10.79 14.26
CA GLY A 73 -13.61 10.09 14.03
C GLY A 73 -13.69 9.24 12.78
N PHE A 74 -12.59 9.14 12.04
CA PHE A 74 -12.42 8.14 10.99
C PHE A 74 -11.10 7.40 11.22
N ARG A 75 -11.13 6.07 11.11
CA ARG A 75 -9.93 5.23 11.06
C ARG A 75 -10.02 4.42 9.77
N ARG A 76 -8.99 4.52 8.94
CA ARG A 76 -8.91 3.78 7.68
C ARG A 76 -8.43 2.36 7.95
N GLU A 77 -9.05 1.37 7.34
CA GLU A 77 -8.52 0.01 7.34
C GLU A 77 -7.32 -0.08 6.41
N VAL A 78 -6.22 -0.64 6.91
CA VAL A 78 -4.95 -0.71 6.18
C VAL A 78 -4.36 -2.10 6.27
N THR A 79 -3.54 -2.43 5.27
CA THR A 79 -2.76 -3.66 5.26
C THR A 79 -1.29 -3.28 5.30
N VAL A 80 -0.55 -3.84 6.26
CA VAL A 80 0.89 -3.64 6.37
C VAL A 80 1.58 -4.77 5.64
N LEU A 81 2.40 -4.41 4.67
CA LEU A 81 3.14 -5.31 3.81
C LEU A 81 4.64 -5.17 4.10
N ARG A 82 5.34 -6.29 4.18
CA ARG A 82 6.80 -6.32 4.17
C ARG A 82 7.29 -6.84 2.83
N VAL A 83 8.11 -6.07 2.14
CA VAL A 83 8.71 -6.50 0.87
C VAL A 83 9.74 -7.59 1.17
N THR A 84 9.53 -8.76 0.58
CA THR A 84 10.40 -9.93 0.76
C THR A 84 11.38 -10.08 -0.38
N ASN A 85 10.92 -9.96 -1.63
CA ASN A 85 11.76 -10.18 -2.79
C ASN A 85 11.29 -9.34 -3.99
N VAL A 86 12.21 -9.03 -4.89
CA VAL A 86 11.93 -8.39 -6.18
C VAL A 86 12.52 -9.29 -7.25
N LEU A 87 11.66 -9.85 -8.10
CA LEU A 87 12.04 -10.68 -9.22
C LEU A 87 12.08 -9.78 -10.47
N PRO A 88 13.28 -9.48 -11.01
CA PRO A 88 13.38 -8.82 -12.31
C PRO A 88 12.83 -9.79 -13.36
N GLY A 89 11.86 -9.32 -14.13
CA GLY A 89 11.30 -10.09 -15.25
C GLY A 89 12.30 -10.32 -16.36
N ASP A 90 11.90 -11.11 -17.35
CA ASP A 90 12.73 -11.39 -18.52
C ASP A 90 13.04 -10.09 -19.27
N LEU A 91 14.34 -9.90 -19.58
CA LEU A 91 14.84 -8.90 -20.51
C LEU A 91 14.34 -9.17 -21.93
#